data_AF-A0A5J4SN91-F1
#
_entry.id   AF-A0A5J4SN91-F1
#
_cell.length_a   1.000
_cell.length_b   1.000
_cell.length_c   1.000
_cell.angle_alpha   90.00
_cell.angle_beta   90.00
_cell.angle_gamma   90.00
#
_symmetry.space_group_name_H-M   'P 1'
#
loop_
_entity.id
_entity.type
_entity.pdbx_description
1 polymer ?
#
loop_
_entity_poly.entity_id
_entity_poly.type
_entity_poly.pdbx_seq_one_letter_code
_entity_poly.pdbx_strand_id
1 'polypeptide(L)'
;MMICPSVMAEQRESFFQSAYSRVRAVSLKKDVVIPTQGIIKALGKASQKILEELDFSFPYSHQIPFPVNGCGYNESINRAFGYVFDKVAAFL
;
A
#
# COMPACT_ATOMS: atom_id res chain seq x y z
N MET A 1 16.85 7.24 1.68
CA MET A 1 16.30 6.66 2.94
C MET A 1 14.95 7.34 3.19
N MET A 2 13.89 6.57 3.39
CA MET A 2 12.51 7.12 3.41
C MET A 2 12.07 7.66 4.78
N ILE A 3 12.57 7.08 5.87
CA ILE A 3 12.34 7.54 7.25
C ILE A 3 13.58 7.25 8.11
N CYS A 4 13.80 8.03 9.16
CA CYS A 4 14.66 7.68 10.30
C CYS A 4 13.83 6.90 11.32
N PRO A 5 13.98 5.56 11.46
CA PRO A 5 13.06 4.75 12.28
C PRO A 5 13.02 5.17 13.75
N SER A 6 14.14 5.69 14.27
CA SER A 6 14.30 6.12 15.67
C SER A 6 13.55 7.41 16.02
N VAL A 7 13.26 8.27 15.04
CA VAL A 7 12.59 9.55 15.30
C VAL A 7 11.12 9.31 15.55
N MET A 8 10.61 9.77 16.71
CA MET A 8 9.20 9.69 17.12
C MET A 8 8.60 8.28 17.00
N ALA A 9 9.41 7.23 17.18
CA ALA A 9 9.00 5.85 16.95
C ALA A 9 7.78 5.44 17.79
N GLU A 10 7.81 5.74 19.09
CA GLU A 10 6.73 5.41 20.02
C GLU A 10 5.41 6.09 19.63
N GLN A 11 5.46 7.39 19.35
CA GLN A 11 4.28 8.16 18.94
C GLN A 11 3.69 7.64 17.61
N ARG A 12 4.55 7.39 16.62
CA ARG A 12 4.16 6.88 15.31
C ARG A 12 3.53 5.49 15.41
N GLU A 13 4.16 4.56 16.11
CA GLU A 13 3.65 3.19 16.24
C GLU A 13 2.39 3.14 17.10
N SER A 14 2.32 3.90 18.19
CA SER A 14 1.12 4.01 19.03
C SER A 14 -0.09 4.56 18.26
N PHE A 15 0.14 5.57 17.39
CA PHE A 15 -0.89 6.08 16.49
C PHE A 15 -1.46 4.97 15.59
N PHE A 16 -0.61 4.24 14.87
CA PHE A 16 -1.10 3.20 13.95
C PHE A 16 -1.71 1.99 14.69
N GLN A 17 -1.21 1.66 15.90
CA GLN A 17 -1.82 0.63 16.73
C GLN A 17 -3.22 0.99 17.22
N SER A 18 -3.47 2.26 17.56
CA SER A 18 -4.80 2.71 18.02
C SER A 18 -5.75 3.02 16.85
N ALA A 19 -5.21 3.43 15.70
CA ALA A 19 -5.97 3.77 14.51
C ALA A 19 -6.20 2.58 13.56
N TYR A 20 -5.82 1.36 13.94
CA TYR A 20 -5.88 0.20 13.04
C TYR A 20 -7.28 -0.13 12.53
N SER A 21 -8.37 0.34 13.15
CA SER A 21 -9.73 0.17 12.62
C SER A 21 -10.13 1.26 11.61
N ARG A 22 -9.39 2.38 11.56
CA ARG A 22 -9.68 3.59 10.77
C ARG A 22 -8.62 3.91 9.72
N VAL A 23 -7.53 3.16 9.69
CA VAL A 23 -6.44 3.28 8.71
C VAL A 23 -6.13 1.91 8.10
N ARG A 24 -5.93 1.88 6.79
CA ARG A 24 -5.38 0.75 6.03
C ARG A 24 -4.26 1.26 5.14
N ALA A 25 -3.32 0.37 4.80
CA ALA A 25 -2.23 0.65 3.89
C ALA A 25 -2.20 -0.41 2.79
N VAL A 26 -1.99 0.03 1.57
CA VAL A 26 -1.75 -0.84 0.41
C VAL A 26 -0.37 -0.49 -0.14
N SER A 27 0.50 -1.47 -0.30
CA SER A 27 1.80 -1.32 -0.97
C SER A 27 1.83 -2.09 -2.28
N LEU A 28 2.73 -1.69 -3.17
CA LEU A 28 2.99 -2.42 -4.41
C LEU A 28 4.34 -3.10 -4.32
N LYS A 29 4.37 -4.41 -4.56
CA LYS A 29 5.56 -5.26 -4.38
C LYS A 29 6.77 -4.79 -5.18
N LYS A 30 6.55 -4.26 -6.39
CA LYS A 30 7.61 -3.76 -7.29
C LYS A 30 7.84 -2.24 -7.16
N ASP A 31 7.31 -1.58 -6.13
CA ASP A 31 7.54 -0.15 -5.90
C ASP A 31 8.98 0.11 -5.42
N VAL A 32 9.76 0.78 -6.26
CA VAL A 32 11.13 1.19 -5.95
C VAL A 32 11.21 2.59 -5.31
N VAL A 33 10.15 3.39 -5.44
CA VAL A 33 10.04 4.73 -4.86
C VAL A 33 9.62 4.60 -3.40
N ILE A 34 8.55 3.84 -3.12
CA ILE A 34 8.02 3.50 -1.78
C ILE A 34 7.98 1.98 -1.56
N PRO A 35 9.11 1.32 -1.24
CA PRO A 35 9.13 -0.11 -1.01
C PRO A 35 8.32 -0.52 0.22
N THR A 36 7.64 -1.67 0.16
CA THR A 36 6.87 -2.26 1.26
C THR A 36 7.67 -2.31 2.57
N GLN A 37 8.96 -2.61 2.50
CA GLN A 37 9.81 -2.66 3.69
C GLN A 37 9.93 -1.31 4.41
N GLY A 38 9.88 -0.19 3.67
CA GLY A 38 9.84 1.16 4.24
C GLY A 38 8.52 1.42 4.96
N ILE A 39 7.41 0.98 4.37
CA ILE A 39 6.07 1.07 4.97
C ILE A 39 6.00 0.21 6.25
N ILE A 40 6.52 -1.02 6.23
CA ILE A 40 6.61 -1.87 7.44
C ILE A 40 7.37 -1.15 8.56
N LYS A 41 8.50 -0.50 8.25
CA LYS A 41 9.26 0.28 9.24
C LYS A 41 8.49 1.51 9.75
N ALA A 42 7.66 2.13 8.92
CA ALA A 42 6.82 3.25 9.32
C ALA A 42 5.66 2.82 10.23
N LEU A 43 4.96 1.75 9.87
CA LEU A 43 3.78 1.26 10.59
C LEU A 43 4.14 0.43 11.84
N GLY A 44 5.37 -0.06 11.95
CA GLY A 44 5.81 -0.94 13.02
C GLY A 44 4.95 -2.21 13.09
N LYS A 45 4.57 -2.63 14.30
CA LYS A 45 3.72 -3.81 14.52
C LYS A 45 2.34 -3.70 13.86
N ALA A 46 1.85 -2.50 13.52
CA ALA A 46 0.52 -2.32 12.95
C ALA A 46 0.45 -2.87 11.52
N SER A 47 1.60 -2.94 10.84
CA SER A 47 1.71 -3.49 9.48
C SER A 47 1.09 -4.89 9.38
N GLN A 48 1.25 -5.75 10.38
CA GLN A 48 0.67 -7.11 10.40
C GLN A 48 -0.86 -7.13 10.36
N LYS A 49 -1.52 -6.02 10.71
CA LYS A 49 -2.99 -5.91 10.76
C LYS A 49 -3.57 -5.06 9.62
N ILE A 50 -2.82 -4.06 9.15
CA ILE A 50 -3.37 -3.01 8.27
C ILE A 50 -2.70 -2.91 6.91
N LEU A 51 -1.57 -3.57 6.70
CA LEU A 51 -0.83 -3.52 5.44
C LEU A 51 -1.17 -4.72 4.56
N GLU A 52 -1.56 -4.43 3.33
CA GLU A 52 -1.67 -5.39 2.26
C GLU A 52 -0.64 -5.07 1.17
N GLU A 53 0.18 -6.06 0.80
CA GLU A 53 1.08 -5.95 -0.35
C GLU A 53 0.41 -6.56 -1.58
N LEU A 54 0.29 -5.77 -2.65
CA LEU A 54 -0.24 -6.21 -3.93
C LEU A 54 0.87 -6.37 -4.95
N ASP A 55 0.75 -7.39 -5.79
CA ASP A 55 1.57 -7.55 -6.99
C ASP A 55 0.68 -7.84 -8.18
N PHE A 56 0.63 -6.90 -9.12
CA PHE A 56 -0.15 -7.06 -10.33
C PHE A 56 0.63 -7.85 -11.40
N SER A 57 -0.12 -8.60 -12.22
CA SER A 57 0.39 -9.39 -13.34
C SER A 57 0.64 -8.58 -14.62
N PHE A 58 0.69 -7.26 -14.50
CA PHE A 58 0.99 -6.32 -15.57
C PHE A 58 2.09 -5.33 -15.14
N PRO A 59 2.77 -4.65 -16.07
CA PRO A 59 3.73 -3.61 -15.70
C PRO A 59 3.03 -2.44 -14.99
N TYR A 60 3.54 -2.04 -13.83
CA TYR A 60 3.05 -0.88 -13.07
C TYR A 60 4.22 -0.09 -12.51
N SER A 61 3.97 1.16 -12.15
CA SER A 61 4.92 2.01 -11.44
C SER A 61 4.25 2.70 -10.25
N HIS A 62 5.06 3.32 -9.40
CA HIS A 62 4.58 4.15 -8.28
C HIS A 62 3.58 5.23 -8.75
N GLN A 63 3.90 5.91 -9.85
CA GLN A 63 3.09 7.01 -10.38
C GLN A 63 1.87 6.51 -11.17
N ILE A 64 1.97 5.33 -11.77
CA ILE A 64 0.94 4.76 -12.65
C ILE A 64 0.68 3.31 -12.22
N PRO A 65 -0.07 3.09 -11.13
CA PRO A 65 -0.39 1.75 -10.64
C PRO A 65 -1.39 1.01 -11.55
N PHE A 66 -2.21 1.75 -12.30
CA PHE A 66 -3.21 1.22 -13.23
C PHE A 66 -3.06 1.90 -14.61
N PRO A 67 -2.19 1.38 -15.50
CA PRO A 67 -1.90 2.05 -16.77
C PRO A 67 -3.03 1.91 -17.79
N VAL A 68 -3.53 3.02 -18.32
CA VAL A 68 -4.69 3.04 -19.25
C VAL A 68 -4.35 2.50 -20.66
N ASN A 69 -3.08 2.58 -21.07
CA ASN A 69 -2.62 2.20 -22.41
C ASN A 69 -1.92 0.83 -22.46
N GLY A 70 -2.16 -0.03 -21.46
CA GLY A 70 -1.55 -1.35 -21.36
C GLY A 70 -2.11 -2.31 -22.40
N CYS A 71 -1.57 -2.31 -23.62
CA CYS A 71 -1.93 -3.26 -24.66
C CYS A 71 -1.85 -4.71 -24.10
N GLY A 72 -2.97 -5.42 -24.11
CA GLY A 72 -3.07 -6.81 -23.63
C GLY A 72 -3.43 -7.03 -22.15
N TYR A 73 -3.54 -5.98 -21.33
CA TYR A 73 -3.79 -6.13 -19.88
C TYR A 73 -5.08 -5.48 -19.37
N ASN A 74 -5.90 -4.88 -20.25
CA ASN A 74 -7.06 -4.07 -19.86
C ASN A 74 -8.00 -4.76 -18.86
N GLU A 75 -8.31 -6.05 -19.04
CA GLU A 75 -9.18 -6.77 -18.10
C GLU A 75 -8.53 -6.91 -16.71
N SER A 76 -7.26 -7.33 -16.67
CA SER A 76 -6.49 -7.45 -15.42
C SER A 76 -6.33 -6.11 -14.70
N ILE A 77 -6.13 -5.02 -15.46
CA ILE A 77 -6.01 -3.67 -14.93
C ILE A 77 -7.34 -3.20 -14.34
N ASN A 78 -8.45 -3.38 -15.04
CA ASN A 78 -9.77 -3.03 -14.53
C ASN A 78 -10.15 -3.85 -13.29
N ARG A 79 -9.81 -5.14 -13.27
CA ARG A 79 -10.02 -6.00 -12.10
C ARG A 79 -9.18 -5.53 -10.91
N ALA A 80 -7.92 -5.19 -11.12
CA ALA A 80 -7.04 -4.68 -10.07
C ALA A 80 -7.53 -3.31 -9.53
N PHE A 81 -7.96 -2.42 -10.43
CA PHE A 81 -8.56 -1.14 -10.08
C PHE A 81 -9.81 -1.34 -9.22
N GLY A 82 -10.77 -2.14 -9.70
CA GLY A 82 -11.99 -2.46 -8.97
C GLY A 82 -11.69 -3.05 -7.60
N TYR A 83 -10.82 -4.07 -7.53
CA TYR A 83 -10.42 -4.68 -6.27
C TYR A 83 -9.91 -3.68 -5.22
N VAL A 84 -9.03 -2.75 -5.62
CA VAL A 84 -8.48 -1.74 -4.71
C VAL A 84 -9.57 -0.74 -4.28
N PHE A 85 -10.33 -0.20 -5.22
CA PHE A 85 -11.31 0.84 -4.90
C PHE A 85 -12.58 0.30 -4.24
N ASP A 86 -12.99 -0.93 -4.50
CA ASP A 86 -14.08 -1.60 -3.79
C ASP A 86 -13.73 -1.79 -2.32
N LYS A 87 -12.48 -2.19 -2.02
CA LYS A 87 -11.97 -2.27 -0.64
C LYS A 87 -11.98 -0.92 0.04
N VAL A 88 -11.57 0.14 -0.66
CA VAL A 88 -11.58 1.51 -0.12
C VAL A 88 -13.02 1.98 0.14
N ALA A 89 -13.93 1.74 -0.80
CA ALA A 89 -15.34 2.11 -0.67
C ALA A 89 -16.03 1.35 0.48
N ALA A 90 -15.66 0.09 0.72
CA ALA A 90 -16.15 -0.72 1.82
C ALA A 90 -15.48 -0.39 3.18
N PHE A 91 -14.44 0.45 3.19
CA PHE A 91 -13.71 0.84 4.41
C PHE A 91 -14.32 2.05 5.14
N LEU A 92 -15.62 2.32 4.93
CA LEU A 92 -16.39 3.40 5.56
C LEU A 92 -17.07 2.95 6.86
#